data_AF-A0A2M7RUC9-F1
#
_entry.id   AF-A0A2M7RUC9-F1
#
_cell.length_a   1.000
_cell.length_b   1.000
_cell.length_c   1.000
_cell.angle_alpha   90.00
_cell.angle_beta   90.00
_cell.angle_gamma   90.00
#
_symmetry.space_group_name_H-M   'P 1'
#
loop_
_entity.id
_entity.type
_entity.pdbx_description
1 polymer ?
#
loop_
_entity_poly.entity_id
_entity_poly.type
_entity_poly.pdbx_seq_one_letter_code
_entity_poly.pdbx_strand_id
1 'polypeptide(L)'
;MKFPFNYGDSFTDNYAGQFTSVATSITTNGNGTVDVIADAWGTLRMPNIADITGVLRVVQIDTLTTDTIFLPAPFPPILPLTLSGKVVSYYKPSVSKFPLLSFIDGNNAGQTTRTVISQYPLPPVSVNELENNYTFELFPNPTNTNVITLRFDVAKASQGVEITILNQLGQQVKSVFNGVVSNGKNSIQIETSALPKGIYFVKVKLENQSFTKKLIVQ
;
A
#
# COMPACT_ATOMS: atom_id res chain seq x y z
N MET A 1 23.09 7.46 24.56
CA MET A 1 22.40 8.77 24.45
C MET A 1 22.43 9.48 25.79
N LYS A 2 22.95 10.72 25.85
CA LYS A 2 22.94 11.54 27.07
C LYS A 2 21.73 12.47 27.03
N PHE A 3 21.03 12.59 28.16
CA PHE A 3 19.93 13.55 28.30
C PHE A 3 20.45 14.81 29.03
N PRO A 4 19.97 16.01 28.67
CA PRO A 4 19.03 16.31 27.58
C PRO A 4 19.65 16.15 26.17
N PHE A 5 18.83 15.80 25.18
CA PHE A 5 19.21 15.67 23.76
C PHE A 5 18.48 16.75 22.96
N ASN A 6 19.24 17.69 22.39
CA ASN A 6 18.75 18.93 21.79
C ASN A 6 18.89 18.91 20.27
N TYR A 7 18.26 19.88 19.61
CA TYR A 7 18.43 20.07 18.17
C TYR A 7 19.91 20.27 17.80
N GLY A 8 20.38 19.51 16.81
CA GLY A 8 21.77 19.47 16.39
C GLY A 8 22.63 18.42 17.10
N ASP A 9 22.15 17.83 18.20
CA ASP A 9 22.89 16.78 18.89
C ASP A 9 22.90 15.48 18.06
N SER A 10 24.02 14.77 18.13
CA SER A 10 24.17 13.44 17.57
C SER A 10 24.87 12.50 18.55
N PHE A 11 24.59 11.21 18.43
CA PHE A 11 25.17 10.16 19.26
C PHE A 11 25.30 8.89 18.42
N THR A 12 26.49 8.33 18.38
CA THR A 12 26.79 7.04 17.74
C THR A 12 27.18 6.04 18.81
N ASP A 13 26.64 4.82 18.72
CA ASP A 13 27.01 3.69 19.55
C ASP A 13 27.32 2.47 18.69
N ASN A 14 28.33 1.71 19.09
CA ASN A 14 28.69 0.47 18.41
C ASN A 14 28.18 -0.70 19.25
N TYR A 15 27.55 -1.67 18.60
CA TYR A 15 27.08 -2.87 19.27
C TYR A 15 27.54 -4.12 18.52
N ALA A 16 27.67 -5.21 19.26
CA ALA A 16 27.92 -6.52 18.71
C ALA A 16 27.08 -7.54 19.49
N GLY A 17 26.68 -8.60 18.81
CA GLY A 17 25.78 -9.57 19.39
C GLY A 17 25.80 -10.89 18.63
N GLN A 18 25.02 -11.82 19.18
CA GLN A 18 24.87 -13.15 18.63
C GLN A 18 23.39 -13.41 18.35
N PHE A 19 23.11 -13.91 17.16
CA PHE A 19 21.78 -14.19 16.65
C PHE A 19 21.65 -15.70 16.46
N THR A 20 20.61 -16.28 17.05
CA THR A 20 20.31 -17.70 16.88
C THR A 20 19.00 -17.84 16.12
N SER A 21 19.05 -18.51 14.97
CA SER A 21 17.86 -18.85 14.20
C SER A 21 16.99 -19.82 15.01
N VAL A 22 15.75 -19.41 15.32
CA VAL A 22 14.79 -20.25 16.05
C VAL A 22 14.39 -21.52 15.28
N ALA A 23 14.48 -21.51 13.95
CA ALA A 23 14.09 -22.65 13.12
C ALA A 23 15.20 -23.72 13.02
N THR A 24 16.47 -23.31 13.09
CA THR A 24 17.60 -24.20 12.78
C THR A 24 18.61 -24.31 13.93
N SER A 25 18.45 -23.54 15.01
CA SER A 25 19.42 -23.42 16.12
C SER A 25 20.84 -23.05 15.67
N ILE A 26 20.97 -22.48 14.46
CA ILE A 26 22.23 -22.00 13.94
C ILE A 26 22.47 -20.61 14.49
N THR A 27 23.69 -20.41 14.98
CA THR A 27 24.09 -19.19 15.63
C THR A 27 25.11 -18.46 14.76
N THR A 28 24.91 -17.15 14.58
CA THR A 28 25.85 -16.26 13.90
C THR A 28 26.10 -15.03 14.76
N ASN A 29 27.32 -14.51 14.75
CA ASN A 29 27.57 -13.21 15.35
C ASN A 29 27.26 -12.10 14.33
N GLY A 30 27.20 -10.87 14.81
CA GLY A 30 27.14 -9.68 13.98
C GLY A 30 27.55 -8.44 14.76
N ASN A 31 27.97 -7.42 14.02
CA ASN A 31 28.36 -6.13 14.55
C ASN A 31 27.62 -5.00 13.82
N GLY A 32 27.40 -3.91 14.53
CA GLY A 32 26.57 -2.83 14.02
C GLY A 32 26.83 -1.50 14.70
N THR A 33 26.19 -0.49 14.14
CA THR A 33 26.20 0.89 14.64
C THR A 33 24.77 1.38 14.79
N VAL A 34 24.55 2.19 15.83
CA VAL A 34 23.32 2.95 16.05
C VAL A 34 23.70 4.42 16.01
N ASP A 35 23.21 5.13 15.00
CA ASP A 35 23.41 6.57 14.83
C ASP A 35 22.12 7.30 15.14
N VAL A 36 22.12 8.18 16.14
CA VAL A 36 20.96 8.98 16.55
C VAL A 36 21.27 10.46 16.35
N ILE A 37 20.41 11.17 15.62
CA ILE A 37 20.61 12.58 15.26
C ILE A 37 19.30 13.35 15.46
N ALA A 38 19.35 14.47 16.19
CA ALA A 38 18.25 15.42 16.28
C ALA A 38 18.35 16.45 15.13
N ASP A 39 17.82 16.09 13.96
CA ASP A 39 18.13 16.75 12.70
C ASP A 39 17.11 17.82 12.25
N ALA A 40 15.95 17.95 12.93
CA ALA A 40 14.98 18.99 12.64
C ALA A 40 14.21 19.46 13.88
N TRP A 41 13.81 20.73 13.88
CA TRP A 41 12.91 21.32 14.87
C TRP A 41 11.89 22.22 14.17
N GLY A 42 10.62 22.12 14.54
CA GLY A 42 9.58 22.92 13.90
C GLY A 42 8.15 22.55 14.30
N THR A 43 7.23 22.73 13.36
CA THR A 43 5.80 22.46 13.56
C THR A 43 5.43 21.12 12.94
N LEU A 44 4.86 20.22 13.74
CA LEU A 44 4.26 18.98 13.27
C LEU A 44 2.80 19.24 12.89
N ARG A 45 2.51 19.07 11.60
CA ARG A 45 1.15 19.17 11.05
C ARG A 45 0.61 17.76 10.82
N MET A 46 -0.53 17.45 11.43
CA MET A 46 -1.20 16.16 11.26
C MET A 46 -2.61 16.38 10.71
N PRO A 47 -3.15 15.44 9.90
CA PRO A 47 -4.51 15.57 9.39
C PRO A 47 -5.52 15.68 10.52
N ASN A 48 -6.47 16.62 10.38
CA ASN A 48 -7.62 16.78 11.28
C ASN A 48 -7.27 17.05 12.76
N ILE A 49 -6.06 17.55 13.04
CA ILE A 49 -5.61 17.96 14.38
C ILE A 49 -4.94 19.34 14.27
N ALA A 50 -5.01 20.13 15.34
CA ALA A 50 -4.32 21.41 15.41
C ALA A 50 -2.79 21.26 15.27
N ASP A 51 -2.17 22.22 14.60
CA ASP A 51 -0.72 22.29 14.42
C ASP A 51 0.01 22.24 15.78
N ILE A 52 0.99 21.34 15.90
CA ILE A 52 1.80 21.18 17.11
C ILE A 52 3.15 21.85 16.87
N THR A 53 3.37 23.01 17.47
CA THR A 53 4.63 23.76 17.33
C THR A 53 5.71 23.26 18.30
N GLY A 54 6.98 23.52 17.98
CA GLY A 54 8.12 23.20 18.85
C GLY A 54 8.31 21.69 19.06
N VAL A 55 8.25 20.94 17.97
CA VAL A 55 8.46 19.49 17.91
C VAL A 55 9.87 19.23 17.39
N LEU A 56 10.60 18.37 18.10
CA LEU A 56 11.94 17.91 17.73
C LEU A 56 11.85 16.60 16.94
N ARG A 57 12.49 16.52 15.78
CA ARG A 57 12.65 15.27 15.03
C ARG A 57 13.99 14.64 15.42
N VAL A 58 13.92 13.37 15.82
CA VAL A 58 15.08 12.54 16.11
C VAL A 58 15.06 11.36 15.14
N VAL A 59 16.15 11.21 14.41
CA VAL A 59 16.38 10.14 13.44
C VAL A 59 17.39 9.17 14.02
N GLN A 60 17.03 7.91 14.13
CA GLN A 60 17.91 6.82 14.47
C GLN A 60 18.13 5.94 13.24
N ILE A 61 19.37 5.57 12.96
CA ILE A 61 19.77 4.67 11.89
C ILE A 61 20.56 3.54 12.53
N ASP A 62 20.02 2.33 12.40
CA ASP A 62 20.67 1.12 12.88
C ASP A 62 21.21 0.36 11.68
N THR A 63 22.48 -0.03 11.71
CA THR A 63 23.06 -0.93 10.70
C THR A 63 23.69 -2.11 11.40
N LEU A 64 23.46 -3.32 10.90
CA LEU A 64 24.02 -4.56 11.41
C LEU A 64 24.53 -5.39 10.24
N THR A 65 25.75 -5.89 10.35
CA THR A 65 26.29 -6.88 9.42
C THR A 65 26.59 -8.17 10.18
N THR A 66 26.09 -9.29 9.66
CA THR A 66 26.37 -10.62 10.24
C THR A 66 27.72 -11.14 9.78
N ASP A 67 28.30 -12.05 10.55
CA ASP A 67 29.33 -12.94 10.03
C ASP A 67 28.74 -13.90 8.97
N THR A 68 29.61 -14.64 8.30
CA THR A 68 29.21 -15.74 7.42
C THR A 68 28.44 -16.79 8.22
N ILE A 69 27.24 -17.15 7.75
CA ILE A 69 26.38 -18.14 8.40
C ILE A 69 26.69 -19.52 7.82
N PHE A 70 27.15 -20.44 8.66
CA PHE A 70 27.45 -21.81 8.25
C PHE A 70 26.22 -22.70 8.42
N LEU A 71 25.79 -23.32 7.33
CA LEU A 71 24.69 -24.27 7.32
C LEU A 71 25.23 -25.71 7.38
N PRO A 72 24.48 -26.66 7.99
CA PRO A 72 24.84 -28.08 7.91
C PRO A 72 24.77 -28.58 6.47
N ALA A 73 25.60 -29.58 6.15
CA ALA A 73 25.64 -30.19 4.82
C ALA A 73 24.24 -30.67 4.39
N PRO A 74 23.86 -30.52 3.11
CA PRO A 74 24.70 -30.16 1.95
C PRO A 74 24.67 -28.68 1.55
N PHE A 75 24.18 -27.78 2.43
CA PHE A 75 23.95 -26.39 2.03
C PHE A 75 25.24 -25.54 2.10
N PRO A 76 25.48 -24.65 1.12
CA PRO A 76 26.61 -23.73 1.17
C PRO A 76 26.43 -22.67 2.28
N PRO A 77 27.53 -22.07 2.78
CA PRO A 77 27.44 -20.95 3.72
C PRO A 77 26.75 -19.74 3.08
N ILE A 78 26.01 -18.99 3.91
CA ILE A 78 25.41 -17.71 3.51
C ILE A 78 26.42 -16.61 3.81
N LEU A 79 26.75 -15.80 2.81
CA LEU A 79 27.65 -14.64 2.96
C LEU A 79 27.07 -13.61 3.94
N PRO A 80 27.92 -12.75 4.54
CA PRO A 80 27.50 -11.67 5.42
C PRO A 80 26.30 -10.90 4.91
N LEU A 81 25.27 -10.79 5.75
CA LEU A 81 24.06 -10.05 5.43
C LEU A 81 24.05 -8.71 6.17
N THR A 82 23.70 -7.65 5.46
CA THR A 82 23.47 -6.34 6.05
C THR A 82 21.98 -6.10 6.27
N LEU A 83 21.63 -5.81 7.51
CA LEU A 83 20.31 -5.37 7.94
C LEU A 83 20.40 -3.89 8.29
N SER A 84 19.39 -3.11 7.94
CA SER A 84 19.32 -1.72 8.36
C SER A 84 17.93 -1.32 8.83
N GLY A 85 17.90 -0.51 9.88
CA GLY A 85 16.70 0.08 10.44
C GLY A 85 16.80 1.60 10.38
N LYS A 86 15.68 2.26 10.16
CA LYS A 86 15.58 3.71 10.31
C LYS A 86 14.33 4.05 11.11
N VAL A 87 14.51 4.74 12.23
CA VAL A 87 13.42 5.21 13.06
C VAL A 87 13.41 6.74 13.06
N VAL A 88 12.33 7.34 12.59
CA VAL A 88 12.12 8.79 12.63
C VAL A 88 11.03 9.08 13.65
N SER A 89 11.39 9.72 14.76
CA SER A 89 10.49 9.99 15.87
C SER A 89 10.36 11.49 16.13
N TYR A 90 9.14 11.93 16.43
CA TYR A 90 8.79 13.32 16.68
C TYR A 90 8.45 13.52 18.16
N TYR A 91 9.24 14.33 18.86
CA TYR A 91 9.14 14.53 20.31
C TYR A 91 8.68 15.94 20.68
N LYS A 92 7.82 16.01 21.69
CA LYS A 92 7.48 17.25 22.39
C LYS A 92 7.35 16.94 23.90
N PRO A 93 8.45 17.04 24.67
CA PRO A 93 8.46 16.66 26.08
C PRO A 93 7.43 17.41 26.96
N SER A 94 7.00 18.61 26.55
CA SER A 94 5.96 19.36 27.25
C SER A 94 4.54 18.80 27.06
N VAL A 95 4.33 17.88 26.12
CA VAL A 95 3.03 17.25 25.83
C VAL A 95 3.04 15.77 26.19
N SER A 96 4.10 15.04 25.84
CA SER A 96 4.20 13.60 26.11
C SER A 96 5.66 13.21 26.38
N LYS A 97 5.84 12.20 27.25
CA LYS A 97 7.15 11.58 27.51
C LYS A 97 7.56 10.59 26.42
N PHE A 98 6.63 10.21 25.54
CA PHE A 98 6.83 9.30 24.42
C PHE A 98 6.78 10.08 23.09
N PRO A 99 7.32 9.56 21.98
CA PRO A 99 7.24 10.22 20.68
C PRO A 99 5.78 10.33 20.22
N LEU A 100 5.37 11.51 19.75
CA LEU A 100 4.02 11.77 19.28
C LEU A 100 3.69 10.98 18.01
N LEU A 101 4.70 10.80 17.16
CA LEU A 101 4.63 10.07 15.90
C LEU A 101 6.00 9.42 15.65
N SER A 102 6.00 8.18 15.20
CA SER A 102 7.20 7.45 14.81
C SER A 102 6.98 6.69 13.51
N PHE A 103 7.93 6.80 12.59
CA PHE A 103 8.06 5.96 11.40
C PHE A 103 9.22 5.00 11.63
N ILE A 104 8.96 3.71 11.50
CA ILE A 104 9.93 2.65 11.71
C ILE A 104 10.05 1.88 10.40
N ASP A 105 11.18 2.06 9.73
CA ASP A 105 11.54 1.37 8.51
C ASP A 105 12.56 0.28 8.82
N GLY A 106 12.34 -0.93 8.31
CA GLY A 106 13.29 -2.03 8.37
C GLY A 106 13.64 -2.52 6.98
N ASN A 107 14.92 -2.71 6.68
CA ASN A 107 15.43 -3.34 5.48
C ASN A 107 16.19 -4.61 5.85
N ASN A 108 15.73 -5.72 5.30
CA ASN A 108 16.39 -7.02 5.41
C ASN A 108 16.76 -7.48 4.01
N ALA A 109 18.02 -7.37 3.62
CA ALA A 109 18.50 -7.90 2.34
C ALA A 109 17.72 -7.39 1.10
N GLY A 110 17.21 -6.15 1.13
CA GLY A 110 16.39 -5.59 0.05
C GLY A 110 14.88 -5.72 0.23
N GLN A 111 14.39 -6.47 1.22
CA GLN A 111 12.99 -6.43 1.63
C GLN A 111 12.76 -5.29 2.61
N THR A 112 11.85 -4.38 2.29
CA THR A 112 11.52 -3.23 3.14
C THR A 112 10.18 -3.42 3.85
N THR A 113 10.13 -2.98 5.10
CA THR A 113 8.92 -2.94 5.92
C THR A 113 8.80 -1.54 6.52
N ARG A 114 7.57 -1.08 6.74
CA ARG A 114 7.29 0.19 7.41
C ARG A 114 6.18 0.02 8.43
N THR A 115 6.41 0.51 9.64
CA THR A 115 5.41 0.65 10.69
C THR A 115 5.28 2.12 11.07
N VAL A 116 4.05 2.56 11.34
CA VAL A 116 3.77 3.91 11.82
C VAL A 116 3.05 3.82 13.15
N ILE A 117 3.56 4.52 14.15
CA ILE A 117 2.97 4.60 15.50
C ILE A 117 2.66 6.06 15.77
N SER A 118 1.40 6.36 16.09
CA SER A 118 0.93 7.70 16.42
C SER A 118 0.20 7.67 17.75
N GLN A 119 0.49 8.62 18.65
CA GLN A 119 -0.28 8.78 19.89
C GLN A 119 -1.66 9.37 19.64
N TYR A 120 -1.82 10.10 18.52
CA TYR A 120 -3.10 10.68 18.15
C TYR A 120 -3.80 9.79 17.11
N PRO A 121 -5.13 9.63 17.21
CA PRO A 121 -5.88 8.88 16.22
C PRO A 121 -5.73 9.58 14.86
N LEU A 122 -5.17 8.85 13.90
CA LEU A 122 -5.14 9.28 12.51
C LEU A 122 -6.42 8.73 11.87
N PRO A 123 -7.45 9.57 11.62
CA PRO A 123 -8.65 9.09 10.95
C PRO A 123 -8.23 8.51 9.58
N PRO A 124 -8.77 7.35 9.17
CA PRO A 124 -8.47 6.80 7.86
C PRO A 124 -8.89 7.84 6.82
N VAL A 125 -7.91 8.37 6.10
CA VAL A 125 -8.19 9.18 4.93
C VAL A 125 -8.55 8.23 3.80
N SER A 126 -9.70 8.44 3.17
CA SER A 126 -10.00 7.74 1.92
C SER A 126 -8.91 8.11 0.92
N VAL A 127 -8.36 7.10 0.24
CA VAL A 127 -7.62 7.38 -1.00
C VAL A 127 -8.64 8.00 -1.94
N ASN A 128 -8.39 9.22 -2.43
CA ASN A 128 -9.14 9.72 -3.57
C ASN A 128 -8.90 8.71 -4.69
N GLU A 129 -9.92 7.98 -5.11
CA GLU A 129 -9.83 7.23 -6.36
C GLU A 129 -9.41 8.25 -7.42
N LEU A 130 -8.31 7.98 -8.14
CA LEU A 130 -8.00 8.77 -9.33
C LEU A 130 -9.29 8.77 -10.15
N GLU A 131 -9.90 9.94 -10.34
CA GLU A 131 -10.96 10.12 -11.31
C GLU A 131 -10.36 9.79 -12.68
N ASN A 132 -10.43 8.51 -13.01
CA ASN A 132 -10.28 8.05 -14.36
C ASN A 132 -11.42 8.71 -15.11
N ASN A 133 -11.12 9.78 -15.86
CA ASN A 133 -12.02 10.53 -16.75
C ASN A 133 -12.63 9.69 -17.88
N TYR A 134 -12.70 8.37 -17.73
CA TYR A 134 -13.44 7.51 -18.63
C TYR A 134 -14.91 7.53 -18.24
N THR A 135 -15.73 8.02 -19.14
CA THR A 135 -17.18 7.93 -19.00
C THR A 135 -17.58 6.47 -19.16
N PHE A 136 -18.04 5.83 -18.07
CA PHE A 136 -18.62 4.48 -18.09
C PHE A 136 -20.01 4.56 -17.46
N GLU A 137 -21.03 4.49 -18.29
CA GLU A 137 -22.42 4.67 -17.89
C GLU A 137 -23.24 3.43 -18.23
N LEU A 138 -24.03 2.96 -17.26
CA LEU A 138 -25.06 1.93 -17.45
C LEU A 138 -26.41 2.56 -17.16
N PHE A 139 -27.28 2.62 -18.16
CA PHE A 139 -28.64 3.16 -17.98
C PHE A 139 -29.67 2.39 -18.82
N PRO A 140 -30.91 2.23 -18.32
CA PRO A 140 -31.31 2.54 -16.94
C PRO A 140 -30.66 1.58 -15.93
N ASN A 141 -30.31 2.09 -14.75
CA ASN A 141 -29.82 1.29 -13.64
C ASN A 141 -30.21 1.97 -12.30
N PRO A 142 -31.10 1.39 -11.48
CA PRO A 142 -31.74 0.07 -11.63
C PRO A 142 -32.57 -0.08 -12.92
N THR A 143 -32.66 -1.29 -13.45
CA THR A 143 -33.45 -1.60 -14.64
C THR A 143 -34.65 -2.47 -14.31
N ASN A 144 -35.81 -2.08 -14.84
CA ASN A 144 -37.03 -2.89 -14.92
C ASN A 144 -37.29 -3.35 -16.37
N THR A 145 -36.35 -3.08 -17.29
CA THR A 145 -36.49 -3.35 -18.71
C THR A 145 -35.61 -4.53 -19.12
N ASN A 146 -35.97 -5.15 -20.24
CA ASN A 146 -35.24 -6.27 -20.83
C ASN A 146 -33.92 -5.86 -21.51
N VAL A 147 -33.68 -4.56 -21.66
CA VAL A 147 -32.48 -4.01 -22.31
C VAL A 147 -31.96 -2.83 -21.50
N ILE A 148 -30.64 -2.77 -21.35
CA ILE A 148 -29.91 -1.61 -20.85
C ILE A 148 -28.85 -1.18 -21.87
N THR A 149 -28.40 0.06 -21.77
CA THR A 149 -27.33 0.60 -22.59
C THR A 149 -26.08 0.81 -21.75
N LEU A 150 -24.97 0.25 -22.22
CA LEU A 150 -23.63 0.53 -21.73
C LEU A 150 -22.97 1.54 -22.67
N ARG A 151 -22.65 2.73 -22.16
CA ARG A 151 -21.84 3.72 -22.86
C ARG A 151 -20.45 3.78 -22.24
N PHE A 152 -19.44 3.78 -23.11
CA PHE A 152 -18.05 3.91 -22.68
C PHE A 152 -17.19 4.61 -23.72
N ASP A 153 -16.16 5.32 -23.27
CA ASP A 153 -15.19 5.98 -24.13
C ASP A 153 -13.87 5.19 -24.16
N VAL A 154 -13.28 5.07 -25.34
CA VAL A 154 -12.01 4.37 -25.55
C VAL A 154 -11.01 5.29 -26.23
N ALA A 155 -9.93 5.62 -25.52
CA ALA A 155 -8.92 6.59 -25.96
C ALA A 155 -8.12 6.16 -27.21
N LYS A 156 -8.12 4.87 -27.59
CA LYS A 156 -7.51 4.31 -28.81
C LYS A 156 -8.36 3.12 -29.26
N ALA A 157 -8.44 2.86 -30.56
CA ALA A 157 -9.15 1.67 -31.04
C ALA A 157 -8.52 0.42 -30.40
N SER A 158 -9.33 -0.43 -29.79
CA SER A 158 -8.87 -1.62 -29.06
C SER A 158 -9.45 -2.87 -29.69
N GLN A 159 -8.59 -3.87 -29.94
CA GLN A 159 -8.95 -5.09 -30.66
C GLN A 159 -9.41 -6.24 -29.75
N GLY A 160 -9.29 -6.08 -28.43
CA GLY A 160 -9.58 -7.12 -27.44
C GLY A 160 -10.55 -6.65 -26.36
N VAL A 161 -11.69 -6.10 -26.76
CA VAL A 161 -12.72 -5.64 -25.82
C VAL A 161 -13.65 -6.78 -25.46
N GLU A 162 -13.69 -7.11 -24.18
CA GLU A 162 -14.55 -8.16 -23.65
C GLU A 162 -15.52 -7.55 -22.62
N ILE A 163 -16.82 -7.80 -22.83
CA ILE A 163 -17.88 -7.34 -21.94
C ILE A 163 -18.62 -8.56 -21.41
N THR A 164 -18.60 -8.72 -20.09
CA THR A 164 -19.19 -9.86 -19.39
C THR A 164 -20.07 -9.38 -18.24
N ILE A 165 -21.06 -10.20 -17.90
CA ILE A 165 -21.89 -10.03 -16.71
C ILE A 165 -21.48 -11.10 -15.71
N LEU A 166 -21.21 -10.68 -14.49
CA LEU A 166 -20.85 -11.52 -13.36
C LEU A 166 -21.96 -11.50 -12.31
N ASN A 167 -22.16 -12.62 -11.61
CA ASN A 167 -23.02 -12.67 -10.42
C ASN A 167 -22.28 -12.15 -9.17
N GLN A 168 -22.96 -12.17 -8.02
CA GLN A 168 -22.41 -11.73 -6.72
C GLN A 168 -21.20 -12.54 -6.26
N LEU A 169 -21.03 -13.77 -6.77
CA LEU A 169 -19.89 -14.64 -6.49
C LEU A 169 -18.73 -14.42 -7.48
N GLY A 170 -18.85 -13.45 -8.40
CA GLY A 170 -17.86 -13.17 -9.44
C GLY A 170 -17.86 -14.17 -10.60
N GLN A 171 -18.82 -15.10 -10.64
CA GLN A 171 -18.94 -16.07 -11.73
C GLN A 171 -19.57 -15.41 -12.95
N GLN A 172 -18.99 -15.67 -14.13
CA GLN A 172 -19.53 -15.19 -15.39
C GLN A 172 -20.87 -15.88 -15.70
N VAL A 173 -21.92 -15.08 -15.80
CA VAL A 173 -23.28 -15.55 -16.13
C VAL A 173 -23.66 -15.25 -17.58
N LYS A 174 -23.03 -14.26 -18.21
CA LYS A 174 -23.27 -13.92 -19.61
C LYS A 174 -22.07 -13.25 -20.25
N SER A 175 -21.74 -13.63 -21.49
CA SER A 175 -20.86 -12.85 -22.37
C SER A 175 -21.73 -11.96 -23.27
N VAL A 176 -21.40 -10.68 -23.34
CA VAL A 176 -22.22 -9.65 -24.00
C VAL A 176 -21.58 -9.20 -25.31
N PHE A 177 -20.27 -8.97 -25.28
CA PHE A 177 -19.53 -8.50 -26.45
C PHE A 177 -18.10 -9.01 -26.36
N ASN A 178 -17.56 -9.46 -27.49
CA ASN A 178 -16.15 -9.77 -27.63
C ASN A 178 -15.71 -9.35 -29.03
N GLY A 179 -14.85 -8.34 -29.12
CA GLY A 179 -14.38 -7.85 -30.42
C GLY A 179 -13.66 -6.52 -30.36
N VAL A 180 -13.64 -5.86 -31.51
CA VAL A 180 -12.95 -4.60 -31.74
C VAL A 180 -13.91 -3.43 -31.53
N VAL A 181 -13.46 -2.40 -30.82
CA VAL A 181 -14.20 -1.12 -30.73
C VAL A 181 -13.34 0.02 -31.28
N SER A 182 -13.99 0.97 -31.94
CA SER A 182 -13.32 2.17 -32.44
C SER A 182 -12.94 3.10 -31.30
N ASN A 183 -11.95 3.96 -31.57
CA ASN A 183 -11.65 5.11 -30.71
C ASN A 183 -12.91 5.98 -30.52
N GLY A 184 -13.09 6.53 -29.32
CA GLY A 184 -14.17 7.43 -28.96
C GLY A 184 -15.33 6.75 -28.25
N LYS A 185 -16.51 7.38 -28.33
CA LYS A 185 -17.73 6.94 -27.65
C LYS A 185 -18.33 5.71 -28.30
N ASN A 186 -18.45 4.64 -27.53
CA ASN A 186 -19.08 3.39 -27.91
C ASN A 186 -20.35 3.17 -27.08
N SER A 187 -21.33 2.50 -27.69
CA SER A 187 -22.62 2.19 -27.06
C SER A 187 -23.01 0.76 -27.39
N ILE A 188 -23.20 -0.07 -26.36
CA ILE A 188 -23.57 -1.48 -26.51
C ILE A 188 -24.87 -1.73 -25.75
N GLN A 189 -25.83 -2.34 -26.44
CA GLN A 189 -27.07 -2.79 -25.82
C GLN A 189 -26.86 -4.16 -25.16
N ILE A 190 -27.35 -4.29 -23.93
CA ILE A 190 -27.24 -5.50 -23.14
C ILE A 190 -28.63 -6.01 -22.83
N GLU A 191 -28.95 -7.19 -23.36
CA GLU A 191 -30.18 -7.93 -23.05
C GLU A 191 -30.11 -8.48 -21.61
N THR A 192 -31.03 -8.06 -20.76
CA THR A 192 -31.19 -8.46 -19.36
C THR A 192 -32.37 -9.40 -19.12
N SER A 193 -33.18 -9.70 -20.15
CA SER A 193 -34.37 -10.56 -20.09
C SER A 193 -34.14 -11.95 -19.46
N ALA A 194 -32.94 -12.52 -19.64
CA ALA A 194 -32.57 -13.84 -19.11
C ALA A 194 -31.95 -13.79 -17.70
N LEU A 195 -31.82 -12.59 -17.10
CA LEU A 195 -31.24 -12.42 -15.77
C LEU A 195 -32.35 -12.34 -14.71
N PRO A 196 -32.36 -13.23 -13.69
CA PRO A 196 -33.23 -13.07 -12.54
C PRO A 196 -33.06 -11.71 -11.85
N LYS A 197 -34.06 -11.32 -11.05
CA LYS A 197 -33.99 -10.13 -10.22
C LYS A 197 -32.85 -10.25 -9.22
N GLY A 198 -31.98 -9.24 -9.15
CA GLY A 198 -30.79 -9.30 -8.32
C GLY A 198 -29.71 -8.29 -8.67
N ILE A 199 -28.57 -8.44 -8.00
CA ILE A 199 -27.38 -7.61 -8.21
C ILE A 199 -26.39 -8.37 -9.08
N TYR A 200 -25.95 -7.71 -10.14
CA TYR A 200 -24.94 -8.20 -11.08
C TYR A 200 -23.84 -7.16 -11.25
N PHE A 201 -22.75 -7.57 -11.90
CA PHE A 201 -21.64 -6.70 -12.22
C PHE A 201 -21.32 -6.81 -13.70
N VAL A 202 -21.38 -5.70 -14.43
CA VAL A 202 -20.94 -5.62 -15.83
C VAL A 202 -19.46 -5.28 -15.82
N LYS A 203 -18.64 -6.20 -16.31
CA LYS A 203 -17.19 -6.04 -16.43
C LYS A 203 -16.84 -5.77 -17.89
N VAL A 204 -16.11 -4.69 -18.13
CA VAL A 204 -15.54 -4.31 -19.43
C VAL A 204 -14.04 -4.45 -19.31
N LYS A 205 -13.43 -5.31 -20.13
CA LYS A 205 -11.99 -5.48 -20.22
C LYS A 205 -11.50 -4.86 -21.52
N LEU A 206 -10.54 -3.96 -21.43
CA LEU A 206 -9.90 -3.24 -22.53
C LEU A 206 -8.39 -3.50 -22.44
N GLU A 207 -7.83 -4.42 -23.22
CA GLU A 207 -6.39 -4.76 -23.22
C GLU A 207 -5.78 -4.92 -21.80
N ASN A 208 -5.21 -3.85 -21.24
CA ASN A 208 -4.56 -3.81 -19.92
C ASN A 208 -5.42 -3.23 -18.79
N GLN A 209 -6.68 -2.90 -19.05
CA GLN A 209 -7.59 -2.28 -18.08
C GLN A 209 -8.87 -3.08 -17.94
N SER A 210 -9.45 -3.07 -16.74
CA SER A 210 -10.78 -3.64 -16.51
C SER A 210 -11.61 -2.74 -15.63
N PHE A 211 -12.82 -2.45 -16.07
CA PHE A 211 -13.80 -1.63 -15.40
C PHE A 211 -14.99 -2.49 -15.02
N THR A 212 -15.53 -2.28 -13.82
CA THR A 212 -16.71 -3.02 -13.36
C THR A 212 -17.74 -2.04 -12.83
N LYS A 213 -18.98 -2.15 -13.31
CA LYS A 213 -20.11 -1.35 -12.81
C LYS A 213 -21.21 -2.28 -12.31
N LYS A 214 -21.79 -1.92 -11.16
CA LYS A 214 -22.92 -2.62 -10.55
C LYS A 214 -24.17 -2.43 -11.41
N LEU A 215 -24.89 -3.51 -11.68
CA LEU A 215 -26.19 -3.54 -12.35
C LEU A 215 -27.24 -4.11 -11.39
N ILE A 216 -28.37 -3.43 -11.25
CA ILE A 216 -29.50 -3.88 -10.43
C ILE A 216 -30.67 -4.20 -11.37
N VAL A 217 -31.07 -5.47 -11.42
CA VAL A 217 -32.23 -5.96 -12.18
C VAL A 217 -33.39 -6.14 -11.22
N GLN A 218 -34.53 -5.50 -11.50
CA GLN A 218 -35.70 -5.41 -10.62
C GLN A 218 -36.90 -6.22 -11.08
#